data_AF-X0WCN1-F1
#
_entry.id   AF-X0WCN1-F1
#
_cell.length_a   1.000
_cell.length_b   1.000
_cell.length_c   1.000
_cell.angle_alpha   90.00
_cell.angle_beta   90.00
_cell.angle_gamma   90.00
#
_symmetry.space_group_name_H-M   'P 1'
#
loop_
_entity.id
_entity.type
_entity.pdbx_description
1 polymer ?
#
loop_
_entity_poly.entity_id
_entity_poly.type
_entity_poly.pdbx_seq_one_letter_code
_entity_poly.pdbx_strand_id
1 'polypeptide(L)'
;MDRMDTNDRLIGRILAAAGPAVLLRGPVASGKTTVALEFYRHFLADNGTPRCLLLVPNAHAVGHLRSKLLAGSPAGLIVSPQVLTFAGLARRILTSAGQAPRTLSAFRRRLLLRQIVDELLAGGKLSVMGAAADTPGLVVTLDR
;
A
#
# COMPACT_ATOMS: atom_id res chain seq x y z
N MET A 1 -1.95 30.63 13.70
CA MET A 1 -2.02 31.22 12.34
C MET A 1 -0.78 30.90 11.50
N ASP A 2 0.02 29.86 11.83
CA ASP A 2 1.42 29.70 11.32
C ASP A 2 1.68 28.36 10.58
N ARG A 3 0.76 27.39 10.69
CA ARG A 3 0.97 26.01 10.20
C ARG A 3 0.60 25.81 8.73
N MET A 4 -0.39 26.55 8.24
CA MET A 4 -0.88 26.46 6.86
C MET A 4 0.11 27.15 5.90
N ASP A 5 0.56 28.35 6.25
CA ASP A 5 1.64 29.07 5.54
C ASP A 5 2.94 28.25 5.46
N THR A 6 3.26 27.48 6.50
CA THR A 6 4.42 26.59 6.51
C THR A 6 4.26 25.44 5.51
N ASN A 7 3.06 24.86 5.41
CA ASN A 7 2.77 23.78 4.47
C ASN A 7 2.80 24.26 3.01
N ASP A 8 2.21 25.42 2.72
CA ASP A 8 2.21 26.00 1.38
C ASP A 8 3.63 26.31 0.90
N ARG A 9 4.49 26.81 1.80
CA ARG A 9 5.93 26.97 1.53
C ARG A 9 6.62 25.63 1.25
N LEU A 10 6.28 24.57 1.97
CA LEU A 10 6.84 23.24 1.73
C LEU A 10 6.40 22.67 0.37
N ILE A 11 5.13 22.81 -0.01
CA ILE A 11 4.63 22.38 -1.32
C ILE A 11 5.35 23.14 -2.43
N GLY A 12 5.49 24.46 -2.30
CA GLY A 12 6.24 25.28 -3.26
C GLY A 12 7.68 24.78 -3.45
N ARG A 13 8.35 24.39 -2.35
CA ARG A 13 9.70 23.79 -2.42
C ARG A 13 9.73 22.42 -3.08
N ILE A 14 8.70 21.59 -2.88
CA ILE A 14 8.59 20.28 -3.55
C ILE A 14 8.41 20.49 -5.06
N LEU A 15 7.52 21.41 -5.46
CA LEU A 15 7.23 21.70 -6.86
C LEU A 15 8.40 22.38 -7.59
N ALA A 16 9.20 23.18 -6.87
CA ALA A 16 10.38 23.85 -7.43
C ALA A 16 11.66 22.98 -7.41
N ALA A 17 11.59 21.75 -6.90
CA ALA A 17 12.74 20.87 -6.86
C ALA A 17 13.22 20.51 -8.27
N ALA A 18 14.51 20.67 -8.54
CA ALA A 18 15.10 20.39 -9.86
C ALA A 18 15.22 18.88 -10.17
N GLY A 19 15.16 18.03 -9.15
CA GLY A 19 15.34 16.58 -9.29
C GLY A 19 14.02 15.81 -9.44
N PRO A 20 14.05 14.59 -10.00
CA PRO A 20 12.86 13.75 -10.18
C PRO A 20 12.34 13.15 -8.88
N ALA A 21 13.08 13.27 -7.77
CA ALA A 21 12.74 12.71 -6.48
C ALA A 21 12.98 13.73 -5.35
N VAL A 22 12.02 13.83 -4.44
CA VAL A 22 12.09 14.70 -3.26
C VAL A 22 11.91 13.85 -2.01
N LEU A 23 12.82 13.99 -1.04
CA LEU A 23 12.78 13.27 0.23
C LEU A 23 12.22 14.17 1.34
N LEU A 24 10.98 13.92 1.75
CA LEU A 24 10.35 14.60 2.88
C LEU A 24 10.57 13.83 4.19
N ARG A 25 11.33 14.41 5.13
CA ARG A 25 11.63 13.82 6.44
C ARG A 25 11.19 14.72 7.59
N GLY A 26 10.94 14.10 8.74
CA GLY A 26 10.59 14.78 9.98
C GLY A 26 10.10 13.79 11.04
N PRO A 27 10.03 14.18 12.32
CA PRO A 27 9.56 13.33 13.40
C PRO A 27 8.07 12.96 13.26
N VAL A 28 7.59 12.06 14.11
CA VAL A 28 6.14 11.79 14.20
C VAL A 28 5.39 13.10 14.47
N ALA A 29 4.18 13.22 13.92
CA ALA A 29 3.34 14.43 14.01
C ALA A 29 3.92 15.72 13.40
N SER A 30 4.99 15.64 12.59
CA SER A 30 5.57 16.80 11.90
C SER A 30 4.77 17.31 10.70
N GLY A 31 3.58 16.77 10.41
CA GLY A 31 2.74 17.21 9.29
C GLY A 31 3.03 16.58 7.93
N LYS A 32 3.96 15.61 7.82
CA LYS A 32 4.28 14.94 6.52
C LYS A 32 3.06 14.43 5.77
N THR A 33 2.14 13.78 6.48
CA THR A 33 0.90 13.28 5.88
C THR A 33 0.03 14.42 5.38
N THR A 34 -0.04 15.54 6.11
CA THR A 34 -0.80 16.72 5.69
C THR A 34 -0.23 17.29 4.39
N VAL A 35 1.08 17.51 4.33
CA VAL A 35 1.78 17.99 3.12
C VAL A 35 1.56 17.03 1.93
N ALA A 36 1.62 15.71 2.16
CA ALA A 36 1.36 14.73 1.10
C ALA A 36 -0.09 14.79 0.57
N LEU A 37 -1.07 15.06 1.43
CA LEU A 37 -2.47 15.20 1.04
C LEU A 37 -2.72 16.51 0.29
N GLU A 38 -2.10 17.62 0.72
CA GLU A 38 -2.19 18.91 0.02
C GLU A 38 -1.49 18.84 -1.35
N PHE A 39 -0.31 18.22 -1.42
CA PHE A 39 0.37 17.93 -2.68
C PHE A 39 -0.51 17.08 -3.61
N TYR A 40 -1.17 16.03 -3.09
CA TYR A 40 -2.13 15.25 -3.88
C TYR A 40 -3.28 16.11 -4.42
N ARG A 41 -3.84 17.00 -3.59
CA ARG A 41 -4.92 17.92 -3.99
C ARG A 41 -4.49 18.92 -5.06
N HIS A 42 -3.24 19.38 -5.02
CA HIS A 42 -2.67 20.27 -6.04
C HIS A 42 -2.73 19.64 -7.45
N PHE A 43 -2.67 18.31 -7.56
CA PHE A 43 -2.74 17.58 -8.83
C PHE A 43 -4.14 17.01 -9.15
N LEU A 44 -5.20 17.49 -8.48
CA LEU A 44 -6.57 17.23 -8.92
C LEU A 44 -6.89 18.13 -10.13
N ALA A 45 -7.50 17.55 -11.16
CA ALA A 45 -8.13 18.34 -12.21
C ALA A 45 -9.41 19.02 -11.68
N ASP A 46 -9.91 20.03 -12.41
CA ASP A 46 -11.12 20.78 -12.02
C ASP A 46 -12.35 19.90 -11.81
N ASN A 47 -12.43 18.77 -12.52
CA ASN A 47 -13.49 17.78 -12.36
C ASN A 47 -13.29 16.81 -11.17
N GLY A 48 -12.30 17.07 -10.30
CA GLY A 48 -11.96 16.23 -9.15
C GLY A 48 -11.21 14.94 -9.50
N THR A 49 -10.80 14.74 -10.76
CA THR A 49 -10.03 13.56 -11.18
C THR A 49 -8.55 13.74 -10.84
N PRO A 50 -7.94 12.80 -10.11
CA PRO A 50 -6.52 12.89 -9.77
C PRO A 50 -5.59 12.61 -10.95
N ARG A 51 -4.53 13.41 -11.06
CA ARG A 51 -3.41 13.22 -12.01
C ARG A 51 -2.18 12.59 -11.37
N CYS A 52 -2.27 12.22 -10.10
CA CYS A 52 -1.19 11.56 -9.35
C CYS A 52 -1.70 10.34 -8.57
N LEU A 53 -0.76 9.52 -8.10
CA LEU A 53 -1.01 8.33 -7.29
C LEU A 53 -0.41 8.52 -5.89
N LEU A 54 -1.17 8.15 -4.86
CA LEU A 54 -0.70 8.06 -3.49
C LEU A 54 -0.58 6.60 -3.05
N LEU A 55 0.66 6.17 -2.76
CA LEU A 55 0.94 4.84 -2.22
C LEU A 55 0.99 4.83 -0.69
N VAL A 56 0.30 3.88 -0.07
CA VAL A 56 0.19 3.73 1.38
C VAL A 56 0.39 2.27 1.81
N PRO A 57 0.76 2.00 3.08
CA PRO A 57 1.24 0.67 3.47
C PRO A 57 0.16 -0.42 3.48
N ASN A 58 -1.10 -0.08 3.79
CA ASN A 58 -2.16 -1.06 3.97
C ASN A 58 -3.55 -0.50 3.67
N ALA A 59 -4.55 -1.40 3.62
CA ALA A 59 -5.93 -1.05 3.28
C ALA A 59 -6.57 -0.07 4.28
N HIS A 60 -6.22 -0.16 5.56
CA HIS A 60 -6.68 0.78 6.58
C HIS A 60 -6.18 2.21 6.29
N ALA A 61 -4.90 2.36 5.94
CA ALA A 61 -4.34 3.64 5.53
C ALA A 61 -5.00 4.18 4.24
N VAL A 62 -5.37 3.30 3.29
CA VAL A 62 -6.15 3.72 2.10
C VAL A 62 -7.47 4.35 2.50
N GLY A 63 -8.26 3.66 3.33
CA GLY A 63 -9.56 4.17 3.79
C GLY A 63 -9.42 5.49 4.54
N HIS A 64 -8.51 5.54 5.52
CA HIS A 64 -8.25 6.74 6.32
C HIS A 64 -7.86 7.96 5.46
N LEU A 65 -6.94 7.79 4.52
CA LEU A 65 -6.48 8.91 3.70
C LEU A 65 -7.51 9.33 2.65
N ARG A 66 -8.32 8.41 2.10
CA ARG A 66 -9.45 8.78 1.23
C ARG A 66 -10.46 9.65 1.97
N SER A 67 -10.81 9.30 3.20
CA SER A 67 -11.70 10.12 4.04
C SER A 67 -11.11 11.50 4.30
N LYS A 68 -9.81 11.59 4.61
CA LYS A 68 -9.12 12.88 4.80
C LYS A 68 -9.04 13.72 3.52
N LEU A 69 -8.81 13.09 2.38
CA LEU A 69 -8.81 13.79 1.08
C LEU A 69 -10.16 14.44 0.83
N LEU A 70 -11.24 13.66 0.95
CA LEU A 70 -12.62 14.11 0.75
C LEU A 70 -13.01 15.22 1.73
N ALA A 71 -12.69 15.07 3.01
CA ALA A 71 -12.99 16.08 4.03
C ALA A 71 -12.31 17.44 3.79
N GLY A 72 -11.21 17.46 3.03
CA GLY A 72 -10.54 18.70 2.64
C GLY A 72 -10.72 19.05 1.16
N SER A 73 -11.67 18.44 0.45
CA SER A 73 -12.00 18.81 -0.93
C SER A 73 -12.93 20.04 -0.92
N PRO A 74 -12.55 21.18 -1.54
CA PRO A 74 -13.41 22.35 -1.61
C PRO A 74 -14.74 22.07 -2.35
N ALA A 75 -14.70 21.20 -3.35
CA ALA A 75 -15.87 20.83 -4.15
C ALA A 75 -16.74 19.75 -3.48
N GLY A 76 -16.34 19.21 -2.31
CA GLY A 76 -17.02 18.09 -1.66
C GLY A 76 -16.97 16.77 -2.44
N LEU A 77 -16.19 16.70 -3.53
CA LEU A 77 -16.09 15.55 -4.43
C LEU A 77 -14.64 15.29 -4.82
N ILE A 78 -14.27 14.02 -4.93
CA ILE A 78 -13.05 13.54 -5.59
C ILE A 78 -13.44 12.29 -6.38
N VAL A 79 -13.22 12.31 -7.69
CA VAL A 79 -13.61 11.22 -8.59
C VAL A 79 -12.50 10.18 -8.63
N SER A 80 -12.81 8.94 -8.24
CA SER A 80 -11.88 7.80 -8.29
C SER A 80 -10.50 8.12 -7.68
N PRO A 81 -10.42 8.42 -6.36
CA PRO A 81 -9.17 8.79 -5.71
C PRO A 81 -8.13 7.66 -5.85
N GLN A 82 -6.99 7.98 -6.44
CA GLN A 82 -5.86 7.09 -6.67
C GLN A 82 -5.01 6.97 -5.41
N VAL A 83 -5.62 6.44 -4.36
CA VAL A 83 -4.93 6.03 -3.12
C VAL A 83 -4.93 4.50 -3.10
N LEU A 84 -3.74 3.90 -3.16
CA LEU A 84 -3.56 2.45 -3.30
C LEU A 84 -2.46 1.94 -2.37
N THR A 85 -2.50 0.64 -2.07
CA THR A 85 -1.31 -0.07 -1.58
C THR A 85 -0.44 -0.50 -2.76
N PHE A 86 0.79 -0.92 -2.49
CA PHE A 86 1.65 -1.50 -3.52
C PHE A 86 1.01 -2.73 -4.18
N ALA A 87 0.42 -3.61 -3.37
CA ALA A 87 -0.35 -4.76 -3.88
C ALA A 87 -1.55 -4.33 -4.75
N GLY A 88 -2.23 -3.24 -4.37
CA GLY A 88 -3.31 -2.65 -5.17
C GLY A 88 -2.83 -2.11 -6.51
N LEU A 89 -1.68 -1.42 -6.54
CA LEU A 89 -1.05 -0.94 -7.76
C LEU A 89 -0.64 -2.11 -8.67
N ALA A 90 0.05 -3.12 -8.13
CA ALA A 90 0.49 -4.29 -8.88
C ALA A 90 -0.69 -5.02 -9.53
N ARG A 91 -1.78 -5.22 -8.77
CA ARG A 91 -3.01 -5.81 -9.30
C ARG A 91 -3.57 -5.01 -10.48
N ARG A 92 -3.59 -3.68 -10.37
CA ARG A 92 -4.10 -2.82 -11.44
C ARG A 92 -3.26 -2.90 -12.71
N ILE A 93 -1.93 -2.88 -12.58
CA ILE A 93 -0.99 -3.01 -13.72
C ILE A 93 -1.23 -4.34 -14.43
N LEU A 94 -1.31 -5.45 -13.68
CA LEU A 94 -1.56 -6.77 -14.23
C LEU A 94 -2.92 -6.84 -14.94
N THR A 95 -3.99 -6.35 -14.31
CA THR A 95 -5.32 -6.29 -14.95
C THR A 95 -5.31 -5.46 -16.23
N SER A 96 -4.61 -4.31 -16.26
CA SER A 96 -4.49 -3.51 -17.48
C SER A 96 -3.70 -4.19 -18.59
N ALA A 97 -2.78 -5.11 -18.26
CA ALA A 97 -2.05 -5.92 -19.22
C ALA A 97 -2.83 -7.18 -19.66
N GLY A 98 -4.14 -7.26 -19.37
CA GLY A 98 -4.98 -8.42 -19.65
C GLY A 98 -4.66 -9.64 -18.78
N GLN A 99 -3.85 -9.47 -17.72
CA GLN A 99 -3.49 -10.54 -16.81
C GLN A 99 -4.47 -10.59 -15.63
N ALA A 100 -5.01 -11.77 -15.37
CA ALA A 100 -5.82 -12.06 -14.19
C ALA A 100 -5.02 -12.96 -13.25
N PRO A 101 -4.09 -12.43 -12.44
CA PRO A 101 -3.27 -13.24 -11.56
C PRO A 101 -4.15 -14.01 -10.59
N ARG A 102 -4.04 -15.34 -10.60
CA ARG A 102 -4.69 -16.19 -9.61
C ARG A 102 -4.01 -15.98 -8.26
N THR A 103 -4.74 -15.42 -7.31
CA THR A 103 -4.25 -15.29 -5.94
C THR A 103 -4.64 -16.49 -5.11
N LEU A 104 -3.71 -16.99 -4.31
CA LEU A 104 -4.02 -17.94 -3.24
C LEU A 104 -4.45 -17.13 -2.02
N SER A 105 -5.64 -17.45 -1.48
CA SER A 105 -6.00 -16.95 -0.15
C SER A 105 -5.03 -17.52 0.88
N ALA A 106 -4.84 -16.83 2.01
CA ALA A 106 -4.00 -17.33 3.10
C ALA A 106 -4.39 -18.76 3.52
N PHE A 107 -5.69 -19.05 3.57
CA PHE A 107 -6.21 -20.38 3.84
C PHE A 107 -5.78 -21.42 2.78
N ARG A 108 -6.00 -21.13 1.49
CA ARG A 108 -5.62 -22.03 0.40
C ARG A 108 -4.11 -22.25 0.35
N ARG A 109 -3.33 -21.20 0.59
CA ARG A 109 -1.86 -21.28 0.64
C ARG A 109 -1.40 -22.16 1.79
N ARG A 110 -2.02 -22.06 2.97
CA ARG A 110 -1.72 -22.94 4.12
C ARG A 110 -2.10 -24.40 3.84
N LEU A 111 -3.23 -24.66 3.20
CA LEU A 111 -3.59 -26.01 2.78
C LEU A 111 -2.56 -26.59 1.79
N LEU A 112 -2.16 -25.80 0.80
CA LEU A 112 -1.13 -26.20 -0.16
C LEU A 112 0.22 -26.46 0.53
N LEU A 113 0.63 -25.58 1.45
CA LEU A 113 1.85 -25.76 2.24
C LEU A 113 1.78 -27.02 3.10
N ARG A 114 0.62 -27.32 3.72
CA ARG A 114 0.44 -28.56 4.47
C ARG A 114 0.63 -29.78 3.58
N GLN A 115 0.00 -29.80 2.41
CA GLN A 115 0.14 -30.88 1.45
C GLN A 115 1.62 -31.08 1.03
N ILE A 116 2.33 -29.99 0.72
CA ILE A 116 3.76 -30.05 0.36
C ILE A 116 4.60 -30.64 1.51
N VAL A 117 4.32 -30.25 2.76
CA VAL A 117 5.02 -30.77 3.94
C VAL A 117 4.75 -32.27 4.11
N ASP A 118 3.50 -32.71 3.97
CA ASP A 118 3.11 -34.11 4.10
C ASP A 118 3.79 -34.98 3.02
N GLU A 119 3.84 -34.51 1.76
CA GLU A 119 4.54 -35.19 0.66
C GLU A 119 6.06 -35.29 0.91
N LEU A 120 6.69 -34.23 1.40
CA LEU A 120 8.12 -34.23 1.71
C LEU A 120 8.47 -35.09 2.93
N LEU A 121 7.58 -35.16 3.92
CA LEU A 121 7.72 -36.03 5.08
C LEU A 121 7.65 -37.50 4.66
N ALA A 122 6.62 -37.87 3.90
CA ALA A 122 6.44 -39.23 3.39
C ALA A 122 7.62 -39.68 2.51
N GLY A 123 8.21 -38.75 1.74
CA GLY A 123 9.41 -39.01 0.95
C GLY A 123 10.73 -39.00 1.73
N GLY A 124 10.71 -38.84 3.05
CA GLY A 124 11.92 -38.80 3.89
C GLY A 124 12.82 -37.58 3.64
N LYS A 125 12.30 -36.52 2.99
CA LYS A 125 13.08 -35.34 2.58
C LYS A 125 13.16 -34.26 3.67
N LEU A 126 12.40 -34.40 4.76
CA LEU A 126 12.40 -33.49 5.92
C LEU A 126 13.26 -34.02 7.08
N SER A 127 14.52 -34.36 6.81
CA SER A 127 15.42 -34.99 7.79
C SER A 127 15.61 -34.20 9.09
N VAL A 128 15.61 -32.87 9.03
CA VAL A 128 15.76 -31.98 10.20
C VAL A 128 14.43 -31.58 10.82
N MET A 129 13.36 -31.52 10.02
CA MET A 129 12.05 -30.99 10.44
C MET A 129 10.99 -32.06 10.70
N GLY A 130 11.34 -33.36 10.61
CA GLY A 130 10.38 -34.46 10.75
C GLY A 130 9.55 -34.40 12.03
N ALA A 131 10.16 -34.07 13.16
CA ALA A 131 9.46 -33.92 14.45
C ALA A 131 8.49 -32.72 14.50
N ALA A 132 8.73 -31.68 13.69
CA ALA A 132 7.87 -30.50 13.60
C ALA A 132 6.80 -30.64 12.49
N ALA A 133 6.93 -31.62 11.60
CA ALA A 133 6.07 -31.78 10.43
C ALA A 133 4.60 -32.03 10.80
N ASP A 134 4.34 -32.74 11.89
CA ASP A 134 2.97 -32.98 12.39
C ASP A 134 2.39 -31.82 13.21
N THR A 135 3.15 -30.75 13.43
CA THR A 135 2.66 -29.60 14.20
C THR A 135 1.96 -28.58 13.30
N PRO A 136 0.78 -28.05 13.68
CA PRO A 136 0.14 -26.95 12.97
C PRO A 136 1.02 -25.68 12.89
N GLY A 137 1.92 -25.51 13.86
CA GLY A 137 2.82 -24.36 13.97
C GLY A 137 3.86 -24.26 12.86
N LEU A 138 4.27 -25.40 12.26
CA LEU A 138 5.23 -25.40 11.17
C LEU A 138 4.67 -24.69 9.92
N VAL A 139 3.45 -25.04 9.50
CA VAL A 139 2.80 -24.43 8.33
C VAL A 139 2.56 -22.93 8.54
N VAL A 140 2.19 -22.52 9.75
CA VAL A 140 2.03 -21.10 10.10
C VAL A 140 3.35 -20.34 10.02
N THR A 141 4.46 -20.99 10.39
CA THR A 141 5.80 -20.39 10.36
C THR A 141 6.32 -20.24 8.94
N LEU A 142 6.08 -21.23 8.07
CA LEU A 142 6.44 -21.19 6.65
C LEU A 142 5.61 -20.17 5.83
N ASP A 143 4.44 -19.78 6.33
CA ASP A 143 3.53 -18.82 5.68
C ASP A 143 3.83 -17.34 6.02
N ARG A 144 4.79 -17.08 6.93
CA ARG A 144 5.21 -15.72 7.33
C ARG A 144 6.22 -15.13 6.36
#